data_AF-A0A2N9JKA2-F1
#
_entry.id   AF-A0A2N9JKA2-F1
#
_cell.length_a   1.000
_cell.length_b   1.000
_cell.length_c   1.000
_cell.angle_alpha   90.00
_cell.angle_beta   90.00
_cell.angle_gamma   90.00
#
_symmetry.space_group_name_H-M   'P 1'
#
loop_
_entity.id
_entity.type
_entity.pdbx_description
1 polymer ?
#
loop_
_entity_poly.entity_id
_entity_poly.type
_entity_poly.pdbx_seq_one_letter_code
_entity_poly.pdbx_strand_id
1 'polypeptide(L)'
;MGALIRKVVKVAPPRRLTFILIFVGVLSSVAIDAGYLILVPQTLLAAYRVGDSPVNVLTPLMVYLPFMVTVAQRYKKDAGIGTIIALMVPYAMWILIT
;
A
#
# COMPACT_ATOMS: atom_id res chain seq x y z
N MET A 1 -23.37 15.58 -1.88
CA MET A 1 -22.90 16.69 -2.76
C MET A 1 -23.95 17.78 -3.01
N GLY A 2 -25.19 17.45 -3.40
CA GLY A 2 -26.22 18.46 -3.71
C GLY A 2 -26.56 19.46 -2.59
N ALA A 3 -26.54 19.02 -1.32
CA ALA A 3 -26.79 19.89 -0.17
C ALA A 3 -25.67 20.91 0.09
N LEU A 4 -24.42 20.56 -0.23
CA LEU A 4 -23.25 21.41 -0.03
C LEU A 4 -23.24 22.54 -1.09
N ILE A 5 -23.50 22.19 -2.35
CA ILE A 5 -23.58 23.15 -3.46
C ILE A 5 -24.68 24.17 -3.21
N ARG A 6 -25.85 23.72 -2.73
CA ARG A 6 -26.98 24.61 -2.41
C ARG A 6 -26.67 25.59 -1.28
N LYS A 7 -25.82 25.20 -0.32
CA LYS A 7 -25.38 26.04 0.79
C LYS A 7 -24.33 27.07 0.36
N VAL A 8 -23.40 26.68 -0.52
CA VAL A 8 -22.40 27.58 -1.12
C VAL A 8 -23.06 28.62 -2.04
N VAL A 9 -24.04 28.21 -2.85
CA VAL A 9 -24.77 29.11 -3.76
C VAL A 9 -25.62 30.13 -3.01
N LYS A 10 -26.24 29.77 -1.87
CA LYS A 10 -27.09 30.68 -1.09
C LYS A 10 -26.33 31.76 -0.32
N VAL A 11 -25.05 31.56 -0.03
CA VAL A 11 -24.22 32.51 0.73
C VAL A 11 -23.49 33.49 -0.21
N ALA A 12 -23.41 33.21 -1.51
CA ALA A 12 -22.64 34.00 -2.46
C ALA A 12 -23.45 35.15 -3.12
N PRO A 13 -22.93 36.39 -3.19
CA PRO A 13 -23.63 37.52 -3.79
C PRO A 13 -23.78 37.39 -5.33
N PRO A 14 -24.93 37.80 -5.93
CA PRO A 14 -25.30 37.53 -7.33
C PRO A 14 -24.28 37.97 -8.39
N ARG A 15 -23.56 39.07 -8.15
CA ARG A 15 -22.54 39.61 -9.09
C ARG A 15 -21.20 38.88 -9.06
N ARG A 16 -20.88 38.13 -7.99
CA ARG A 16 -19.62 37.37 -7.86
C ARG A 16 -19.79 35.87 -8.02
N LEU A 17 -21.03 35.40 -8.19
CA LEU A 17 -21.38 33.98 -8.26
C LEU A 17 -20.65 33.27 -9.40
N THR A 18 -20.56 33.86 -10.59
CA THR A 18 -19.86 33.28 -11.74
C THR A 18 -18.37 33.09 -11.47
N PHE A 19 -17.74 34.09 -10.83
CA PHE A 19 -16.31 34.03 -10.47
C PHE A 19 -16.04 32.97 -9.41
N ILE A 20 -16.86 32.90 -8.36
CA ILE A 20 -16.76 31.88 -7.31
C ILE A 20 -17.00 30.49 -7.88
N LEU A 21 -17.96 30.33 -8.80
CA LEU A 21 -18.28 29.03 -9.40
C LEU A 21 -17.12 28.51 -10.26
N ILE A 22 -16.52 29.37 -11.09
CA ILE A 22 -15.35 29.01 -11.90
C ILE A 22 -14.17 28.66 -10.99
N PHE A 23 -13.91 29.49 -9.97
CA PHE A 23 -12.81 29.27 -9.04
C PHE A 23 -12.95 27.96 -8.25
N VAL A 24 -14.14 27.68 -7.71
CA VAL A 24 -14.44 26.42 -7.02
C VAL A 24 -14.38 25.24 -7.98
N GLY A 25 -14.83 25.40 -9.23
CA GLY A 25 -14.75 24.36 -10.26
C GLY A 25 -13.32 23.97 -10.62
N VAL A 26 -12.45 24.97 -10.86
CA VAL A 26 -11.03 24.75 -11.14
C VAL A 26 -10.33 24.12 -9.95
N LEU A 27 -10.54 24.63 -8.73
CA LEU A 27 -9.96 24.04 -7.52
C LEU A 27 -10.42 22.59 -7.31
N SER A 28 -11.70 22.29 -7.58
CA SER A 28 -12.24 20.93 -7.45
C SER A 28 -11.60 19.97 -8.46
N SER A 29 -11.42 20.39 -9.72
CA SER A 29 -10.76 19.56 -10.74
C SER A 29 -9.31 19.27 -10.37
N VAL A 30 -8.55 20.31 -9.99
CA VAL A 30 -7.13 20.16 -9.63
C VAL A 30 -6.95 19.26 -8.40
N ALA A 31 -7.83 19.39 -7.40
CA ALA A 31 -7.80 18.52 -6.22
C ALA A 31 -8.09 17.05 -6.56
N ILE A 32 -9.04 16.79 -7.47
CA ILE A 32 -9.37 15.44 -7.91
C ILE A 32 -8.21 14.82 -8.70
N ASP A 33 -7.63 15.56 -9.65
CA ASP A 33 -6.51 15.07 -10.47
C ASP A 33 -5.26 14.80 -9.63
N ALA A 34 -4.94 15.69 -8.69
CA ALA A 34 -3.84 15.48 -7.74
C ALA A 34 -4.08 14.27 -6.82
N GLY A 35 -5.32 14.11 -6.32
CA GLY A 35 -5.70 12.98 -5.50
C GLY A 35 -5.57 11.65 -6.25
N TYR A 36 -6.01 11.58 -7.50
CA TYR A 36 -5.90 10.39 -8.33
C TYR A 36 -4.44 10.03 -8.65
N LEU A 37 -3.63 11.04 -9.01
CA LEU A 37 -2.22 10.84 -9.35
C LEU A 37 -1.40 10.32 -8.16
N ILE A 38 -1.77 10.65 -6.93
CA ILE A 38 -1.05 10.21 -5.72
C ILE A 38 -1.59 8.87 -5.22
N LEU A 39 -2.92 8.71 -5.18
CA LEU A 39 -3.53 7.52 -4.59
C LEU A 39 -3.20 6.25 -5.37
N VAL A 40 -3.25 6.29 -6.70
CA VAL A 40 -2.99 5.11 -7.55
C VAL A 40 -1.58 4.53 -7.39
N PRO A 41 -0.48 5.30 -7.48
CA PRO A 41 0.85 4.75 -7.26
C PRO A 41 1.09 4.36 -5.79
N GLN A 42 0.48 5.05 -4.83
CA GLN A 42 0.61 4.70 -3.41
C GLN A 42 -0.06 3.36 -3.08
N THR A 43 -1.26 3.11 -3.61
CA THR A 43 -1.95 1.82 -3.43
C THR A 43 -1.17 0.69 -4.11
N LEU A 44 -0.62 0.93 -5.30
CA LEU A 44 0.26 -0.04 -5.98
C LEU A 44 1.50 -0.35 -5.15
N LEU A 45 2.17 0.66 -4.60
CA LEU A 45 3.36 0.47 -3.76
C LEU A 45 3.04 -0.26 -2.47
N ALA A 46 1.90 0.04 -1.85
CA ALA A 46 1.43 -0.67 -0.67
C ALA A 46 1.15 -2.15 -0.99
N ALA A 47 0.45 -2.43 -2.08
CA ALA A 47 0.20 -3.81 -2.53
C ALA A 47 1.50 -4.57 -2.84
N TYR A 48 2.47 -3.92 -3.50
CA TYR A 48 3.78 -4.50 -3.77
C TYR A 48 4.51 -4.87 -2.48
N ARG A 49 4.54 -3.97 -1.49
CA ARG A 49 5.20 -4.23 -0.19
C ARG A 49 4.53 -5.37 0.58
N VAL A 50 3.20 -5.45 0.56
CA VAL A 50 2.45 -6.54 1.19
C VAL A 50 2.76 -7.88 0.51
N GLY A 51 2.87 -7.91 -0.82
CA GLY A 51 3.21 -9.12 -1.57
C GLY A 51 4.66 -9.57 -1.42
N ASP A 52 5.62 -8.63 -1.38
CA ASP A 52 7.04 -8.95 -1.32
C ASP A 52 7.47 -9.53 0.05
N SER A 53 6.86 -9.07 1.14
CA SER A 53 7.24 -9.43 2.50
C SER A 53 7.19 -10.95 2.80
N PRO A 54 6.08 -11.68 2.58
CA PRO A 54 6.03 -13.11 2.88
C PRO A 54 6.86 -13.95 1.89
N VAL A 55 6.96 -13.50 0.64
CA VAL A 55 7.65 -14.25 -0.43
C VAL A 55 9.17 -14.19 -0.24
N ASN A 56 9.71 -13.08 0.26
CA ASN A 56 11.14 -12.92 0.50
C ASN A 56 11.72 -14.02 1.42
N VAL A 57 10.97 -14.42 2.46
CA VAL A 57 11.38 -15.45 3.44
C VAL A 57 11.43 -16.86 2.83
N LEU A 58 10.66 -17.12 1.77
CA LEU A 58 10.64 -18.40 1.06
C LEU A 58 11.79 -18.54 0.05
N THR A 59 12.39 -17.42 -0.38
CA THR A 59 13.41 -17.47 -1.44
C THR A 59 14.76 -17.98 -0.92
N PRO A 60 15.37 -19.00 -1.57
CA PRO A 60 16.69 -19.51 -1.18
C PRO A 60 17.83 -18.52 -1.44
N LEU A 61 17.55 -17.44 -2.17
CA LEU A 61 18.50 -16.40 -2.58
C LEU A 61 18.67 -15.29 -1.53
N MET A 62 17.88 -15.30 -0.45
CA MET A 62 17.97 -14.29 0.60
C MET A 62 19.35 -14.34 1.27
N VAL A 63 20.04 -13.19 1.31
CA VAL A 63 21.44 -13.06 1.80
C VAL A 63 21.62 -13.59 3.23
N TYR A 64 20.60 -13.51 4.07
CA TYR A 64 20.64 -13.97 5.47
C TYR A 64 20.36 -15.47 5.64
N LEU A 65 19.89 -16.17 4.60
CA LEU A 65 19.50 -17.57 4.68
C LEU A 65 20.66 -18.51 5.05
N PRO A 66 21.89 -18.36 4.50
CA PRO A 66 23.04 -19.16 4.93
C PRO A 66 23.35 -18.98 6.42
N PHE A 67 23.19 -17.76 6.94
CA PHE A 67 23.36 -17.49 8.36
C PHE A 67 22.29 -18.19 9.21
N MET A 68 21.02 -18.16 8.77
CA MET A 68 19.95 -18.90 9.45
C MET A 68 20.19 -20.42 9.46
N VAL A 69 20.68 -20.99 8.35
CA VAL A 69 21.04 -22.42 8.29
C VAL A 69 22.17 -22.75 9.26
N THR A 70 23.23 -21.95 9.31
CA THR A 70 24.35 -22.21 10.24
C THR A 70 23.93 -22.13 11.71
N VAL A 71 23.02 -21.22 12.06
CA VAL A 71 22.44 -21.15 13.41
C VAL A 71 21.52 -22.35 13.68
N ALA A 72 20.67 -22.73 12.74
CA ALA A 72 19.77 -23.88 12.88
C ALA A 72 20.53 -25.20 13.03
N GLN A 73 21.65 -25.36 12.31
CA GLN A 73 22.53 -26.52 12.38
C GLN A 73 23.18 -26.72 13.76
N ARG A 74 23.28 -25.66 14.58
CA ARG A 74 23.73 -25.80 15.97
C ARG A 74 22.73 -26.55 16.86
N TYR A 75 21.44 -26.51 16.53
CA TYR A 75 20.38 -27.17 17.29
C TYR A 75 19.92 -28.49 16.64
N LYS A 76 19.84 -28.52 15.30
CA LYS A 76 19.52 -29.71 14.50
C LYS A 76 20.53 -29.89 13.39
N LYS A 77 21.40 -30.88 13.49
CA LYS A 77 22.45 -31.16 12.49
C LYS A 77 21.91 -31.44 11.08
N ASP A 78 20.68 -31.97 10.97
CA ASP A 78 20.02 -32.28 9.70
C ASP A 78 19.28 -31.06 9.10
N ALA A 79 19.37 -29.88 9.71
CA ALA A 79 18.72 -28.68 9.20
C ALA A 79 19.44 -28.16 7.94
N GLY A 80 18.72 -28.18 6.82
CA GLY A 80 19.16 -27.60 5.55
C GLY A 80 18.30 -26.41 5.12
N ILE A 81 18.59 -25.88 3.93
CA ILE A 81 17.85 -24.77 3.32
C ILE A 81 16.35 -25.10 3.21
N GLY A 82 16.03 -26.29 2.71
CA GLY A 82 14.65 -26.75 2.55
C GLY A 82 13.91 -26.92 3.89
N THR A 83 14.60 -27.29 4.97
CA THR A 83 13.99 -27.43 6.31
C THR A 83 13.52 -26.07 6.83
N ILE A 84 14.32 -25.02 6.63
CA ILE A 84 13.98 -23.66 7.04
C ILE A 84 12.84 -23.12 6.19
N ILE A 85 12.90 -23.29 4.87
CA ILE A 85 11.83 -22.85 3.96
C ILE A 85 10.51 -23.56 4.33
N ALA A 86 10.52 -24.87 4.54
CA ALA A 86 9.33 -25.63 4.94
C ALA A 86 8.74 -25.17 6.28
N LEU A 87 9.59 -24.81 7.25
CA LEU A 87 9.14 -24.24 8.52
C LEU A 87 8.51 -22.85 8.35
N MET A 88 8.96 -22.08 7.35
CA MET A 88 8.49 -20.72 7.07
C MET A 88 7.22 -20.68 6.19
N VAL A 89 6.95 -21.72 5.39
CA VAL A 89 5.72 -21.83 4.57
C VAL A 89 4.43 -21.52 5.35
N PRO A 90 4.14 -22.14 6.52
CA PRO A 90 2.90 -21.83 7.25
C PRO A 90 2.85 -20.37 7.75
N TYR A 91 3.98 -19.77 8.10
CA TYR A 91 4.03 -18.35 8.51
C TYR A 91 3.79 -17.41 7.34
N ALA A 92 4.37 -17.71 6.17
CA ALA A 92 4.15 -16.93 4.96
C ALA A 92 2.67 -16.95 4.54
N MET A 93 2.02 -18.12 4.64
CA MET A 93 0.58 -18.25 4.38
C MET A 93 -0.26 -17.45 5.39
N TRP A 94 0.11 -17.48 6.67
CA TRP A 94 -0.60 -16.71 7.70
C TRP A 94 -0.52 -15.20 7.48
N ILE A 95 0.67 -14.69 7.16
CA ILE A 95 0.91 -13.26 6.86
C ILE A 95 0.21 -12.82 5.58
N LEU A 96 0.07 -13.70 4.59
CA LEU A 96 -0.62 -13.37 3.34
C LEU A 96 -2.15 -13.31 3.51
N ILE A 97 -2.69 -14.11 4.44
CA ILE A 97 -4.14 -14.18 4.70
C ILE A 97 -4.61 -13.05 5.65
N THR A 98 -3.74 -12.60 6.56
CA THR A 98 -4.05 -11.57 7.57
C THR A 98 -3.80 -10.17 7.03
#